data_AF-A0A2W0B6J3-F1
#
_entry.id   AF-A0A2W0B6J3-F1
#
_cell.length_a   1.000
_cell.length_b   1.000
_cell.length_c   1.000
_cell.angle_alpha   90.00
_cell.angle_beta   90.00
_cell.angle_gamma   90.00
#
_symmetry.space_group_name_H-M   'P 1'
#
loop_
_entity.id
_entity.type
_entity.pdbx_description
1 polymer ?
#
loop_
_entity_poly.entity_id
_entity_poly.type
_entity_poly.pdbx_seq_one_letter_code
_entity_poly.pdbx_strand_id
1 'polypeptide(L)'
;MLIRERIARMLVEFNRNLVRVRRALADASTSVRYSTLTRFCRNNHLLNRACDPRRPVAAARQWLLALVNGRHSVERLQSQLSPPTDLKFLFSQLKHGRSRHRKKAATILARKRGISNSVIARALRFSRSTTRRYYKMYLEAGVEKLFAWNTTPHMGGEAQFSDRTKRILEVFHHKPTALGINRTSWTQLALLKAYEQ
;
A
#
# COMPACT_ATOMS: atom_id res chain seq x y z
N MET A 1 11.63 -6.52 43.68
CA MET A 1 12.27 -6.94 42.41
C MET A 1 11.73 -6.08 41.28
N LEU A 2 12.57 -5.25 40.64
CA LEU A 2 12.12 -4.28 39.63
C LEU A 2 11.52 -5.03 38.42
N ILE A 3 10.32 -4.64 37.98
CA ILE A 3 9.59 -5.24 36.83
C ILE A 3 10.50 -5.37 35.58
N ARG A 4 11.46 -4.44 35.42
CA ARG A 4 12.50 -4.46 34.39
C ARG A 4 13.37 -5.74 34.41
N GLU A 5 13.87 -6.13 35.58
CA GLU A 5 14.77 -7.29 35.74
C GLU A 5 14.06 -8.61 35.50
N ARG A 6 12.78 -8.69 35.90
CA ARG A 6 11.91 -9.83 35.64
C ARG A 6 11.66 -10.01 34.14
N ILE A 7 11.34 -8.92 33.44
CA ILE A 7 11.14 -8.93 31.98
C ILE A 7 12.44 -9.23 31.23
N ALA A 8 13.59 -8.72 31.72
CA ALA A 8 14.89 -9.00 31.13
C ALA A 8 15.27 -10.49 31.21
N ARG A 9 15.03 -11.14 32.37
CA ARG A 9 15.24 -12.60 32.53
C ARG A 9 14.34 -13.41 31.60
N MET A 10 13.05 -13.11 31.56
CA MET A 10 12.12 -13.79 30.64
C MET A 10 12.51 -13.62 29.17
N LEU A 11 13.07 -12.46 28.79
CA LEU A 11 13.57 -12.25 27.44
C LEU A 11 14.80 -13.10 27.11
N VAL A 12 15.66 -13.43 28.08
CA VAL A 12 16.78 -14.36 27.87
C VAL A 12 16.26 -15.78 27.75
N GLU A 13 15.39 -16.19 28.67
CA GLU A 13 14.78 -17.53 28.73
C GLU A 13 13.99 -17.89 27.47
N PHE A 14 13.17 -16.95 26.97
CA PHE A 14 12.34 -17.17 25.77
C PHE A 14 13.02 -16.77 24.46
N ASN A 15 14.36 -16.69 24.43
CA ASN A 15 15.14 -16.31 23.25
C ASN A 15 14.60 -15.03 22.56
N ARG A 16 14.27 -14.02 23.38
CA ARG A 16 13.74 -12.71 23.00
C ARG A 16 12.39 -12.72 22.28
N ASN A 17 11.61 -13.80 22.41
CA ASN A 17 10.26 -13.90 21.86
C ASN A 17 9.22 -13.18 22.74
N LEU A 18 8.83 -11.97 22.35
CA LEU A 18 7.85 -11.13 23.06
C LEU A 18 6.46 -11.77 23.20
N VAL A 19 6.07 -12.69 22.32
CA VAL A 19 4.76 -13.39 22.43
C VAL A 19 4.80 -14.39 23.57
N ARG A 20 5.92 -15.10 23.73
CA ARG A 20 6.15 -16.04 24.85
C ARG A 20 6.27 -15.29 26.17
N VAL A 21 7.03 -14.20 26.20
CA VAL A 21 7.11 -13.33 27.39
C VAL A 21 5.74 -12.79 27.78
N ARG A 22 4.90 -12.38 26.82
CA ARG A 22 3.54 -11.91 27.12
C ARG A 22 2.66 -13.01 27.72
N ARG A 23 2.77 -14.25 27.22
CA ARG A 23 2.04 -15.39 27.79
C ARG A 23 2.52 -15.68 29.21
N ALA A 24 3.83 -15.80 29.43
CA ALA A 24 4.39 -16.02 30.76
C ALA A 24 4.05 -14.90 31.77
N LEU A 25 3.91 -13.65 31.30
CA LEU A 25 3.42 -12.55 32.14
C LEU A 25 1.93 -12.69 32.46
N ALA A 26 1.12 -13.13 31.50
CA ALA A 26 -0.30 -13.39 31.72
C ALA A 26 -0.52 -14.57 32.69
N ASP A 27 0.27 -15.63 32.56
CA ASP A 27 0.24 -16.81 33.43
C ASP A 27 0.66 -16.46 34.87
N ALA A 28 1.50 -15.43 35.04
CA ALA A 28 1.92 -14.90 36.32
C ALA A 28 1.14 -13.63 36.74
N SER A 29 -0.15 -13.58 36.38
CA SER A 29 -1.16 -12.59 36.80
C SER A 29 -0.91 -11.15 36.37
N THR A 30 0.00 -10.91 35.42
CA THR A 30 0.36 -9.57 34.91
C THR A 30 -0.09 -9.43 33.45
N SER A 31 -1.35 -9.04 33.24
CA SER A 31 -1.88 -8.85 31.88
C SER A 31 -1.36 -7.55 31.26
N VAL A 32 -0.47 -7.67 30.28
CA VAL A 32 0.09 -6.53 29.54
C VAL A 32 -0.28 -6.63 28.06
N ARG A 33 -0.83 -5.54 27.51
CA ARG A 33 -1.04 -5.43 26.06
C ARG A 33 0.29 -5.59 25.32
N TYR A 34 0.29 -6.30 24.19
CA TYR A 34 1.50 -6.55 23.39
C TYR A 34 2.23 -5.25 23.02
N SER A 35 1.49 -4.20 22.69
CA SER A 35 2.02 -2.86 22.40
C SER A 35 2.75 -2.22 23.59
N THR A 36 2.19 -2.35 24.80
CA THR A 36 2.76 -1.82 26.03
C THR A 36 4.05 -2.54 26.41
N LEU A 37 4.06 -3.88 26.35
CA LEU A 37 5.26 -4.68 26.57
C LEU A 37 6.36 -4.32 25.57
N THR A 38 5.99 -4.19 24.29
CA THR A 38 6.94 -3.79 23.25
C THR A 38 7.50 -2.38 23.48
N ARG A 39 6.67 -1.42 23.93
CA ARG A 39 7.10 -0.06 24.24
C ARG A 39 8.01 -0.02 25.47
N PHE A 40 7.67 -0.77 26.51
CA PHE A 40 8.47 -0.91 27.72
C PHE A 40 9.87 -1.47 27.41
N CYS A 41 9.95 -2.58 26.65
CA CYS A 41 11.23 -3.19 26.30
C CYS A 41 12.11 -2.28 25.42
N ARG A 42 11.52 -1.35 24.65
CA ARG A 42 12.26 -0.32 23.90
C ARG A 42 12.84 0.77 24.78
N ASN A 43 12.00 1.37 25.64
CA ASN A 43 12.42 2.46 26.52
C ASN A 43 13.51 2.02 27.51
N ASN A 44 13.56 0.73 27.82
CA ASN A 44 14.53 0.13 28.72
C ASN A 44 15.71 -0.55 28.00
N HIS A 45 15.85 -0.38 26.68
CA HIS A 45 16.92 -0.96 25.85
C HIS A 45 17.07 -2.50 25.98
N LEU A 46 15.98 -3.22 26.26
CA LEU A 46 15.98 -4.67 26.48
C LEU A 46 15.94 -5.50 25.18
N LEU A 47 15.59 -4.86 24.06
CA LEU A 47 15.63 -5.46 22.72
C LEU A 47 16.89 -5.00 21.99
N ASN A 48 17.66 -5.96 21.47
CA ASN A 48 18.82 -5.65 20.65
C ASN A 48 18.37 -4.88 19.40
N ARG A 49 19.14 -3.86 18.96
CA ARG A 49 18.80 -3.06 17.76
C ARG A 49 18.70 -3.94 16.49
N ALA A 50 19.34 -5.11 16.51
CA ALA A 50 19.22 -6.14 15.47
C ALA A 50 17.87 -6.89 15.49
N CYS A 51 17.23 -7.02 16.65
CA CYS A 51 15.95 -7.70 16.85
C CYS A 51 14.73 -6.77 16.82
N ASP A 52 14.87 -5.46 16.55
CA ASP A 52 13.70 -4.59 16.40
C ASP A 52 12.92 -5.06 15.15
N PRO A 53 11.69 -5.56 15.28
CA PRO A 53 10.89 -5.97 14.13
C PRO A 53 10.63 -4.82 13.14
N ARG A 54 10.87 -3.56 13.54
CA ARG A 54 10.83 -2.39 12.66
C ARG A 54 12.11 -2.16 11.84
N ARG A 55 13.27 -2.67 12.25
CA ARG A 55 14.54 -2.50 11.49
C ARG A 55 14.51 -3.21 10.13
N PRO A 56 14.03 -4.47 10.00
CA PRO A 56 13.79 -5.10 8.71
C PRO A 56 12.82 -4.29 7.85
N VAL A 57 11.79 -3.69 8.46
CA VAL A 57 10.80 -2.85 7.77
C VAL A 57 11.39 -1.54 7.28
N ALA A 58 12.24 -0.88 8.08
CA ALA A 58 12.91 0.37 7.70
C ALA A 58 13.94 0.13 6.59
N ALA A 59 14.76 -0.93 6.72
CA ALA A 59 15.70 -1.33 5.68
C ALA A 59 14.99 -1.74 4.38
N ALA A 60 13.89 -2.51 4.47
CA ALA A 60 13.07 -2.86 3.32
C ALA A 60 12.43 -1.64 2.66
N ARG A 61 11.95 -0.67 3.45
CA ARG A 61 11.43 0.61 2.95
C ARG A 61 12.52 1.42 2.25
N GLN A 62 13.69 1.53 2.85
CA GLN A 62 14.81 2.28 2.27
C GLN A 62 15.30 1.64 0.96
N TRP A 63 15.39 0.31 0.92
CA TRP A 63 15.69 -0.43 -0.31
C TRP A 63 14.63 -0.18 -1.39
N LEU A 64 13.34 -0.22 -1.04
CA LEU A 64 12.26 0.03 -2.00
C LEU A 64 12.28 1.47 -2.53
N LEU A 65 12.57 2.45 -1.67
CA LEU A 65 12.72 3.84 -2.09
C LEU A 65 13.93 4.02 -3.00
N ALA A 66 15.07 3.38 -2.67
CA ALA A 66 16.24 3.38 -3.53
C ALA A 66 15.94 2.75 -4.89
N LEU A 67 15.15 1.67 -4.93
CA LEU A 67 14.70 1.00 -6.14
C LEU A 67 13.83 1.92 -7.01
N VAL A 68 12.82 2.55 -6.42
CA VAL A 68 11.90 3.48 -7.13
C VAL A 68 12.63 4.74 -7.61
N ASN A 69 13.57 5.25 -6.83
CA ASN A 69 14.39 6.41 -7.19
C ASN A 69 15.51 6.05 -8.18
N GLY A 70 15.57 4.81 -8.66
CA GLY A 70 16.48 4.40 -9.72
C GLY A 70 17.92 4.18 -9.29
N ARG A 71 18.22 4.10 -7.99
CA ARG A 71 19.58 3.92 -7.44
C ARG A 71 20.12 2.48 -7.53
N HIS A 72 19.35 1.56 -8.10
CA HIS A 72 19.76 0.17 -8.34
C HIS A 72 20.00 -0.06 -9.84
N SER A 73 21.12 -0.73 -10.17
CA SER A 73 21.38 -1.29 -11.49
C SER A 73 20.75 -2.68 -11.63
N VAL A 74 20.62 -3.17 -12.87
CA VAL A 74 19.98 -4.46 -13.18
C VAL A 74 20.80 -5.61 -12.61
N GLU A 75 22.12 -5.51 -12.71
CA GLU A 75 23.11 -6.50 -12.30
C GLU A 75 23.06 -6.71 -10.78
N ARG A 76 22.97 -5.61 -10.03
CA ARG A 76 22.84 -5.64 -8.56
C ARG A 76 21.52 -6.25 -8.08
N LEU A 77 20.48 -6.24 -8.91
CA LEU A 77 19.19 -6.84 -8.59
C LEU A 77 19.13 -8.31 -9.00
N GLN A 78 19.74 -8.67 -10.14
CA GLN A 78 19.88 -10.06 -10.57
C GLN A 78 20.68 -10.88 -9.54
N SER A 79 21.72 -10.30 -8.94
CA SER A 79 22.47 -10.96 -7.88
C SER A 79 21.70 -11.12 -6.55
N GLN A 80 20.58 -10.41 -6.39
CA GLN A 80 19.79 -10.37 -5.15
C GLN A 80 18.43 -11.06 -5.28
N LEU A 81 18.02 -11.45 -6.49
CA LEU A 81 16.68 -11.94 -6.80
C LEU A 81 16.77 -13.15 -7.72
N SER A 82 16.06 -14.23 -7.38
CA SER A 82 15.96 -15.45 -8.18
C SER A 82 14.49 -15.71 -8.57
N PRO A 83 14.13 -16.23 -9.77
CA PRO A 83 14.88 -16.42 -11.02
C PRO A 83 14.77 -15.21 -12.01
N PRO A 84 15.64 -15.13 -13.03
CA PRO A 84 15.92 -13.91 -13.80
C PRO A 84 14.98 -13.58 -14.96
N THR A 85 14.13 -14.52 -15.41
CA THR A 85 13.38 -14.43 -16.68
C THR A 85 12.54 -13.15 -16.79
N ASP A 86 11.91 -12.74 -15.70
CA ASP A 86 11.04 -11.55 -15.67
C ASP A 86 11.76 -10.28 -15.21
N LEU A 87 12.98 -10.39 -14.64
CA LEU A 87 13.63 -9.28 -13.96
C LEU A 87 13.98 -8.13 -14.91
N LYS A 88 14.44 -8.45 -16.12
CA LYS A 88 14.77 -7.44 -17.15
C LYS A 88 13.51 -6.66 -17.54
N PHE A 89 12.41 -7.36 -17.79
CA PHE A 89 11.13 -6.72 -18.11
C PHE A 89 10.59 -5.86 -16.97
N LEU A 90 10.57 -6.39 -15.74
CA LEU A 90 10.13 -5.66 -14.55
C LEU A 90 10.97 -4.40 -14.32
N PHE A 91 12.29 -4.48 -14.56
CA PHE A 91 13.16 -3.32 -14.44
C PHE A 91 12.90 -2.27 -15.51
N SER A 92 12.74 -2.69 -16.77
CA SER A 92 12.36 -1.78 -17.85
C SER A 92 11.06 -1.05 -17.53
N GLN A 93 10.04 -1.78 -17.05
CA GLN A 93 8.77 -1.19 -16.62
C GLN A 93 8.89 -0.29 -15.38
N LEU A 94 9.84 -0.57 -14.48
CA LEU A 94 10.12 0.27 -13.32
C LEU A 94 10.75 1.61 -13.73
N LYS A 95 11.65 1.59 -14.71
CA LYS A 95 12.40 2.78 -15.16
C LYS A 95 11.61 3.62 -16.17
N HIS A 96 11.04 2.98 -17.18
CA HIS A 96 10.45 3.65 -18.34
C HIS A 96 8.93 3.50 -18.42
N GLY A 97 8.33 2.67 -17.56
CA GLY A 97 6.88 2.45 -17.57
C GLY A 97 6.08 3.63 -17.01
N ARG A 98 4.78 3.63 -17.32
CA ARG A 98 3.78 4.53 -16.72
C ARG A 98 3.74 4.37 -15.20
N SER A 99 3.30 5.39 -14.47
CA SER A 99 3.22 5.37 -12.98
C SER A 99 2.62 4.08 -12.40
N ARG A 100 1.57 3.55 -13.03
CA ARG A 100 0.94 2.28 -12.64
C ARG A 100 1.82 1.06 -12.88
N HIS A 101 2.51 1.00 -14.02
CA HIS A 101 3.45 -0.07 -14.37
C HIS A 101 4.65 -0.06 -13.42
N ARG A 102 5.17 1.13 -13.08
CA ARG A 102 6.23 1.28 -12.06
C ARG A 102 5.79 0.71 -10.71
N LYS A 103 4.56 0.98 -10.28
CA LYS A 103 4.00 0.42 -9.03
C LYS A 103 3.86 -1.11 -9.08
N LYS A 104 3.37 -1.67 -10.20
CA LYS A 104 3.31 -3.12 -10.42
C LYS A 104 4.70 -3.74 -10.34
N ALA A 105 5.66 -3.22 -11.10
CA ALA A 105 7.04 -3.66 -11.11
C ALA A 105 7.69 -3.60 -9.73
N ALA A 106 7.62 -2.45 -9.06
CA ALA A 106 8.16 -2.26 -7.72
C ALA A 106 7.57 -3.25 -6.70
N THR A 107 6.27 -3.57 -6.82
CA THR A 107 5.61 -4.56 -5.97
C THR A 107 6.20 -5.95 -6.16
N ILE A 108 6.33 -6.41 -7.40
CA ILE A 108 6.84 -7.76 -7.69
C ILE A 108 8.31 -7.89 -7.28
N LEU A 109 9.14 -6.89 -7.59
CA LEU A 109 10.55 -6.87 -7.20
C LEU A 109 10.71 -6.90 -5.67
N ALA A 110 9.90 -6.12 -4.93
CA ALA A 110 9.91 -6.14 -3.47
C ALA A 110 9.44 -7.48 -2.89
N ARG A 111 8.45 -8.13 -3.52
CA ARG A 111 7.97 -9.45 -3.10
C ARG A 111 8.99 -10.56 -3.35
N LYS A 112 9.69 -10.54 -4.49
CA LYS A 112 10.80 -11.47 -4.78
C LYS A 112 11.94 -11.33 -3.78
N ARG A 113 12.16 -10.13 -3.21
CA ARG A 113 13.10 -9.90 -2.11
C ARG A 113 12.61 -10.39 -0.74
N GLY A 114 11.36 -10.83 -0.62
CA GLY A 114 10.76 -11.23 0.66
C GLY A 114 10.17 -10.07 1.48
N ILE A 115 10.04 -8.87 0.92
CA ILE A 115 9.40 -7.74 1.63
C ILE A 115 7.89 -8.00 1.71
N SER A 116 7.29 -7.81 2.89
CA SER A 116 5.85 -8.07 3.09
C SER A 116 4.95 -7.02 2.43
N ASN A 117 3.73 -7.43 2.08
CA ASN A 117 2.73 -6.55 1.45
C ASN A 117 2.42 -5.29 2.28
N SER A 118 2.48 -5.38 3.61
CA SER A 118 2.21 -4.24 4.50
C SER A 118 3.28 -3.16 4.40
N VAL A 119 4.55 -3.56 4.25
CA VAL A 119 5.68 -2.65 4.08
C VAL A 119 5.64 -2.00 2.71
N ILE A 120 5.39 -2.79 1.67
CA ILE A 120 5.27 -2.31 0.29
C ILE A 120 4.13 -1.28 0.17
N ALA A 121 2.94 -1.60 0.69
CA ALA A 121 1.78 -0.71 0.67
C ALA A 121 2.09 0.65 1.32
N ARG A 122 2.74 0.63 2.50
CA ARG A 122 3.12 1.85 3.23
C ARG A 122 4.18 2.66 2.48
N ALA A 123 5.15 1.99 1.88
CA ALA A 123 6.25 2.63 1.18
C ALA A 123 5.82 3.22 -0.17
N LEU A 124 4.95 2.53 -0.91
CA LEU A 124 4.46 2.97 -2.23
C LEU A 124 3.15 3.79 -2.18
N ARG A 125 2.62 4.02 -0.97
CA ARG A 125 1.40 4.81 -0.70
C ARG A 125 0.17 4.32 -1.47
N PHE A 126 -0.11 3.01 -1.40
CA PHE A 126 -1.38 2.44 -1.88
C PHE A 126 -1.87 1.31 -0.97
N SER A 127 -3.10 0.83 -1.20
CA SER A 127 -3.76 -0.12 -0.30
C SER A 127 -3.06 -1.49 -0.27
N ARG A 128 -3.14 -2.16 0.90
CA ARG A 128 -2.62 -3.53 1.06
C ARG A 128 -3.34 -4.53 0.13
N SER A 129 -4.62 -4.29 -0.15
CA SER A 129 -5.42 -5.12 -1.06
C SER A 129 -4.89 -5.04 -2.49
N THR A 130 -4.50 -3.85 -2.96
CA THR A 130 -3.86 -3.68 -4.26
C THR A 130 -2.52 -4.42 -4.34
N THR A 131 -1.66 -4.30 -3.32
CA THR A 131 -0.38 -5.04 -3.30
C THR A 131 -0.58 -6.55 -3.37
N ARG A 132 -1.52 -7.07 -2.56
CA ARG A 132 -1.85 -8.49 -2.51
C ARG A 132 -2.40 -8.96 -3.86
N ARG A 133 -3.27 -8.17 -4.49
CA ARG A 133 -3.85 -8.47 -5.80
C ARG A 133 -2.78 -8.54 -6.89
N TYR A 134 -1.86 -7.58 -6.94
CA TYR A 134 -0.78 -7.57 -7.93
C TYR A 134 0.10 -8.81 -7.80
N TYR A 135 0.48 -9.15 -6.56
CA TYR A 135 1.29 -10.32 -6.32
C TYR A 135 0.56 -11.63 -6.65
N LYS A 136 -0.73 -11.73 -6.32
CA LYS A 136 -1.56 -12.89 -6.69
C LYS A 136 -1.62 -13.07 -8.21
N MET A 137 -1.93 -12.00 -8.95
CA MET A 137 -2.00 -12.05 -10.41
C MET A 137 -0.67 -12.44 -11.07
N TYR A 138 0.44 -11.96 -10.51
CA TYR A 138 1.78 -12.35 -10.98
C TYR A 138 2.06 -13.83 -10.77
N LEU A 139 1.69 -14.38 -9.60
CA LEU A 139 1.88 -15.81 -9.33
C LEU A 139 1.01 -16.70 -10.23
N GLU A 140 -0.21 -16.25 -10.55
CA GLU A 140 -1.16 -17.04 -11.33
C GLU A 140 -0.86 -17.02 -12.84
N ALA A 141 -0.32 -15.92 -13.37
CA ALA A 141 -0.26 -15.73 -14.83
C ALA A 141 0.92 -14.86 -15.31
N GLY A 142 1.92 -14.65 -14.46
CA GLY A 142 3.16 -13.98 -14.82
C GLY A 142 3.02 -12.48 -15.11
N VAL A 143 4.03 -11.94 -15.79
CA VAL A 143 4.11 -10.50 -16.13
C VAL A 143 3.10 -10.09 -17.19
N GLU A 144 2.82 -10.94 -18.17
CA GLU A 144 1.85 -10.73 -19.24
C GLU A 144 0.50 -10.23 -18.69
N LYS A 145 -0.16 -11.07 -17.86
CA LYS A 145 -1.48 -10.77 -17.31
C LYS A 145 -1.43 -9.65 -16.28
N LEU A 146 -0.36 -9.57 -15.48
CA LEU A 146 -0.21 -8.48 -14.51
C LEU A 146 -0.20 -7.13 -15.21
N PHE A 147 0.54 -6.99 -16.31
CA PHE A 147 0.71 -5.72 -17.01
C PHE A 147 -0.45 -5.42 -17.96
N ALA A 148 -1.02 -6.43 -18.64
CA ALA A 148 -2.25 -6.30 -19.43
C ALA A 148 -3.47 -5.92 -18.58
N TRP A 149 -3.50 -6.34 -17.31
CA TRP A 149 -4.62 -6.03 -16.45
C TRP A 149 -4.76 -4.54 -16.20
N ASN A 150 -5.90 -3.97 -16.58
CA ASN A 150 -6.27 -2.60 -16.31
C ASN A 150 -7.29 -2.52 -15.16
N THR A 151 -6.98 -1.65 -14.19
CA THR A 151 -7.91 -1.19 -13.13
C THR A 151 -8.60 0.07 -13.62
N THR A 152 -8.68 0.28 -14.93
CA THR A 152 -9.84 0.99 -15.43
C THR A 152 -11.03 0.23 -14.85
N PRO A 153 -11.98 0.91 -14.20
CA PRO A 153 -13.31 0.34 -14.09
C PRO A 153 -13.66 -0.21 -15.47
N HIS A 154 -14.41 -1.30 -15.55
CA HIS A 154 -15.17 -1.51 -16.76
C HIS A 154 -15.96 -0.20 -17.01
N MET A 155 -15.44 0.69 -17.85
CA MET A 155 -16.24 1.22 -18.93
C MET A 155 -16.35 0.03 -19.90
N GLY A 156 -17.14 -0.97 -19.51
CA GLY A 156 -17.82 -1.80 -20.50
C GLY A 156 -18.67 -0.85 -21.35
N GLY A 157 -18.89 -1.23 -22.61
CA GLY A 157 -19.45 -0.40 -23.67
C GLY A 157 -20.45 0.66 -23.18
N GLU A 158 -20.18 1.90 -23.58
CA GLU A 158 -20.87 3.11 -23.12
C GLU A 158 -20.85 3.22 -21.59
N ALA A 159 -20.08 4.19 -21.06
CA ALA A 159 -20.44 4.70 -19.75
C ALA A 159 -21.88 5.20 -19.87
N GLN A 160 -22.86 4.36 -19.51
CA GLN A 160 -24.26 4.75 -19.37
C GLN A 160 -24.26 5.73 -18.22
N PHE A 161 -23.98 6.99 -18.55
CA PHE A 161 -24.36 8.10 -17.74
C PHE A 161 -25.84 7.87 -17.43
N SER A 162 -26.17 7.78 -16.15
CA SER A 162 -27.57 7.77 -15.74
C SER A 162 -28.30 8.89 -16.47
N ASP A 163 -29.57 8.71 -16.83
CA ASP A 163 -30.34 9.76 -17.51
C ASP A 163 -30.29 11.08 -16.73
N ARG A 164 -30.19 10.98 -15.40
CA ARG A 164 -29.89 12.09 -14.50
C ARG A 164 -28.62 12.86 -14.88
N THR A 165 -27.50 12.18 -15.12
CA THR A 165 -26.24 12.83 -15.51
C THR A 165 -26.33 13.46 -16.90
N LYS A 166 -27.02 12.82 -17.86
CA LYS A 166 -27.24 13.38 -19.20
C LYS A 166 -28.08 14.66 -19.13
N ARG A 167 -29.20 14.65 -18.40
CA ARG A 167 -30.05 15.83 -18.15
C ARG A 167 -29.29 16.97 -17.48
N ILE A 168 -28.44 16.67 -16.50
CA ILE A 168 -27.60 17.69 -15.85
C ILE A 168 -26.66 18.34 -16.86
N LEU A 169 -25.99 17.54 -17.71
CA LEU A 169 -25.10 18.07 -18.75
C LEU A 169 -25.88 18.89 -19.78
N GLU A 170 -27.06 18.44 -20.19
CA GLU A 170 -27.95 19.22 -21.07
C GLU A 170 -28.27 20.58 -20.46
N VAL A 171 -28.72 20.63 -19.20
CA VAL A 171 -28.98 21.89 -18.48
C VAL A 171 -27.75 22.80 -18.44
N PHE A 172 -26.55 22.25 -18.24
CA PHE A 172 -25.31 23.04 -18.23
C PHE A 172 -24.89 23.56 -19.61
N HIS A 173 -25.25 22.86 -20.70
CA HIS A 173 -24.91 23.25 -22.06
C HIS A 173 -25.93 24.22 -22.69
N HIS A 174 -27.12 24.36 -22.10
CA HIS A 174 -28.09 25.37 -22.53
C HIS A 174 -27.70 26.78 -22.05
N LYS A 175 -28.02 27.80 -22.86
CA LYS A 175 -27.89 29.19 -22.42
C LYS A 175 -28.90 29.43 -21.27
N PRO A 176 -28.53 30.11 -20.17
CA PRO A 176 -29.45 30.38 -19.06
C PRO A 176 -30.80 30.98 -19.49
N THR A 177 -30.78 31.84 -20.51
CA THR A 177 -31.98 32.46 -21.09
C THR A 177 -32.95 31.45 -21.69
N ALA A 178 -32.45 30.33 -22.25
CA ALA A 178 -33.27 29.25 -22.79
C ALA A 178 -33.98 28.45 -21.69
N LEU A 179 -33.51 28.56 -20.44
CA LEU A 179 -34.12 27.97 -19.24
C LEU A 179 -34.95 29.00 -18.46
N GLY A 180 -35.22 30.18 -19.03
CA GLY A 180 -35.92 31.27 -18.34
C GLY A 180 -35.12 31.92 -17.20
N ILE A 181 -33.81 31.66 -17.11
CA ILE A 181 -32.93 32.20 -16.08
C ILE A 181 -32.18 33.41 -16.64
N ASN A 182 -32.21 34.54 -15.94
CA ASN A 182 -31.40 35.70 -16.32
C ASN A 182 -29.90 35.36 -16.19
N ARG A 183 -29.09 35.77 -17.18
CA ARG A 183 -27.64 35.50 -17.23
C ARG A 183 -26.90 36.00 -15.99
N THR A 184 -27.41 37.04 -15.32
CA THR A 184 -26.85 37.61 -14.09
C THR A 184 -27.40 36.95 -12.81
N SER A 185 -28.43 36.10 -12.89
CA SER A 185 -29.06 35.40 -11.75
C SER A 185 -28.81 33.90 -11.76
N TRP A 186 -27.74 33.45 -12.42
CA TRP A 186 -27.40 32.03 -12.57
C TRP A 186 -26.87 31.48 -11.24
N THR A 187 -27.78 30.91 -10.44
CA THR A 187 -27.49 30.34 -9.12
C THR A 187 -27.79 28.85 -9.10
N GLN A 188 -27.20 28.13 -8.15
CA GLN A 188 -27.43 26.70 -7.95
C GLN A 188 -28.93 26.38 -7.72
N LEU A 189 -29.66 27.26 -7.04
CA LEU A 189 -31.10 27.11 -6.81
C LEU A 189 -31.91 27.22 -8.10
N ALA A 190 -31.54 28.14 -9.00
CA ALA A 190 -32.19 28.28 -10.31
C ALA A 190 -31.92 27.06 -11.21
N LEU A 191 -30.71 26.49 -11.15
CA LEU A 191 -30.36 25.24 -11.84
C LEU A 191 -31.15 24.04 -11.33
N LEU A 192 -31.39 23.94 -10.01
CA LEU A 192 -32.22 22.87 -9.44
C LEU A 192 -33.66 22.98 -9.92
N LYS A 193 -34.24 24.19 -9.93
CA LYS A 193 -35.59 24.40 -10.46
C LYS A 193 -35.71 24.05 -11.95
N ALA A 194 -34.72 24.43 -12.76
CA ALA A 194 -34.70 24.10 -14.18
C ALA A 194 -34.46 22.60 -14.46
N TYR A 195 -33.86 21.88 -13.51
CA TYR A 195 -33.68 20.43 -13.59
C TYR A 195 -34.93 19.64 -13.18
N GLU A 196 -35.81 20.22 -12.35
CA GLU A 196 -37.05 19.59 -11.86
C GLU A 196 -38.26 19.77 -12.80
N GLN A 197 -38.13 20.59 -13.84
CA GLN A 197 -39.13 20.83 -14.89
C GLN A 197 -38.95 19.85 -16.06
#